data_AF-A0A4D6LS57-F1
#
_entry.id   AF-A0A4D6LS57-F1
#
_cell.length_a   1.000
_cell.length_b   1.000
_cell.length_c   1.000
_cell.angle_alpha   90.00
_cell.angle_beta   90.00
_cell.angle_gamma   90.00
#
_symmetry.space_group_name_H-M   'P 1'
#
loop_
_entity.id
_entity.type
_entity.pdbx_description
1 polymer ?
#
loop_
_entity_poly.entity_id
_entity_poly.type
_entity_poly.pdbx_seq_one_letter_code
_entity_poly.pdbx_strand_id
1 'polypeptide(L)'
;MKELIASAKEQSGNECRPVQNLLFSECKLGLNDLPNHVYEVDWDVILVDGPRGDWPDAPGRMSPIFTAGVLARSKKSGNPKTHVFVHDFSGKVERVCGNEFLCKENLVETTHSLGHYILEKMEESSVKYCKNHNHSSGSASSSS
;
A
#
# COMPACT_ATOMS: atom_id res chain seq x y z
N MET A 1 -3.94 3.00 15.78
CA MET A 1 -3.23 2.33 14.65
C MET A 1 -3.76 0.93 14.35
N LYS A 2 -3.67 -0.04 15.27
CA LYS A 2 -4.23 -1.39 15.04
C LYS A 2 -5.73 -1.34 14.72
N GLU A 3 -6.47 -0.47 15.40
CA GLU A 3 -7.90 -0.24 15.16
C GLU A 3 -8.19 0.37 13.79
N LEU A 4 -7.35 1.30 13.29
CA LEU A 4 -7.52 1.89 11.96
C LEU A 4 -7.27 0.86 10.86
N ILE A 5 -6.23 0.05 11.00
CA ILE A 5 -5.95 -1.05 10.06
C ILE A 5 -7.06 -2.11 10.12
N ALA A 6 -7.54 -2.46 11.32
CA ALA A 6 -8.65 -3.40 11.49
C ALA A 6 -9.95 -2.87 10.87
N SER A 7 -10.27 -1.59 11.10
CA SER A 7 -11.43 -0.92 10.51
C SER A 7 -11.33 -0.88 8.99
N ALA A 8 -10.15 -0.62 8.43
CA ALA A 8 -9.94 -0.67 6.98
C ALA A 8 -10.13 -2.09 6.41
N LYS A 9 -9.69 -3.13 7.12
CA LYS A 9 -9.94 -4.53 6.74
C LYS A 9 -11.42 -4.88 6.75
N GLU A 10 -12.14 -4.41 7.77
CA GLU A 10 -13.57 -4.64 7.90
C GLU A 10 -14.35 -3.91 6.80
N GLN A 11 -13.91 -2.70 6.46
CA GLN A 11 -14.54 -1.87 5.46
C GLN A 11 -14.19 -2.27 4.03
N SER A 12 -13.09 -3.01 3.78
CA SER A 12 -12.60 -3.33 2.43
C SER A 12 -13.59 -4.10 1.53
N GLY A 13 -14.68 -4.62 2.08
CA GLY A 13 -15.81 -5.15 1.29
C GLY A 13 -16.65 -4.07 0.60
N ASN A 14 -16.70 -2.85 1.16
CA ASN A 14 -17.52 -1.73 0.70
C ASN A 14 -16.68 -0.49 0.33
N GLU A 15 -15.83 -0.04 1.24
CA GLU A 15 -15.02 1.19 1.16
C GLU A 15 -13.55 0.86 1.50
N CYS A 16 -12.58 1.70 1.14
CA CYS A 16 -11.16 1.37 1.35
C CYS A 16 -10.78 0.03 0.69
N ARG A 17 -11.05 -0.10 -0.60
CA ARG A 17 -10.67 -1.24 -1.43
C ARG A 17 -9.26 -1.06 -2.01
N PRO A 18 -8.56 -2.15 -2.36
CA PRO A 18 -7.26 -2.07 -3.05
C PRO A 18 -7.36 -1.44 -4.45
N VAL A 19 -8.54 -1.50 -5.08
CA VAL A 19 -8.86 -0.80 -6.33
C VAL A 19 -10.13 -0.01 -6.08
N GLN A 20 -10.06 1.32 -6.23
CA GLN A 20 -11.20 2.22 -6.02
C GLN A 20 -10.95 3.58 -6.64
N ASN A 21 -12.02 4.34 -6.88
CA ASN A 21 -11.92 5.73 -7.27
C ASN A 21 -11.71 6.63 -6.05
N LEU A 22 -10.47 7.01 -5.80
CA LEU A 22 -10.10 7.88 -4.68
C LEU A 22 -10.72 9.29 -4.75
N LEU A 23 -11.10 9.78 -5.93
CA LEU A 23 -11.72 11.11 -6.09
C LEU A 23 -13.13 11.17 -5.46
N PHE A 24 -13.83 10.04 -5.38
CA PHE A 24 -15.19 9.94 -4.86
C PHE A 24 -15.31 8.91 -3.72
N SER A 25 -14.20 8.63 -3.04
CA SER A 25 -14.12 7.63 -1.97
C SER A 25 -14.38 8.29 -0.61
N GLU A 26 -15.20 7.64 0.22
CA GLU A 26 -15.41 8.04 1.61
C GLU A 26 -14.41 7.35 2.57
N CYS A 27 -13.40 6.68 2.00
CA CYS A 27 -12.38 5.98 2.77
C CYS A 27 -11.52 6.96 3.56
N LYS A 28 -11.59 6.89 4.89
CA LYS A 28 -10.78 7.73 5.79
C LYS A 28 -9.26 7.50 5.68
N LEU A 29 -8.83 6.42 5.03
CA LEU A 29 -7.41 6.20 4.74
C LEU A 29 -6.95 6.87 3.45
N GLY A 30 -7.86 7.17 2.52
CA GLY A 30 -7.53 7.86 1.28
C GLY A 30 -7.08 9.29 1.55
N LEU A 31 -6.04 9.73 0.85
CA LEU A 31 -5.80 11.16 0.72
C LEU A 31 -6.89 11.74 -0.20
N ASN A 32 -7.71 12.61 0.39
CA ASN A 32 -8.77 13.33 -0.32
C ASN A 32 -8.26 14.67 -0.84
N ASP A 33 -9.03 15.30 -1.72
CA ASP A 33 -8.78 16.65 -2.25
C ASP A 33 -7.42 16.80 -2.95
N LEU A 34 -6.88 15.72 -3.53
CA LEU A 34 -5.71 15.81 -4.40
C LEU A 34 -6.13 16.39 -5.76
N PRO A 35 -5.24 17.10 -6.47
CA PRO A 35 -5.52 17.58 -7.81
C PRO A 35 -5.91 16.44 -8.77
N ASN A 36 -6.92 16.66 -9.63
CA ASN A 36 -7.46 15.63 -10.53
C ASN A 36 -6.39 14.86 -11.32
N HIS A 37 -5.35 15.56 -11.80
CA HIS A 37 -4.27 14.94 -12.57
C HIS A 37 -3.56 13.81 -11.80
N VAL A 38 -3.52 13.83 -10.47
CA VAL A 38 -2.89 12.77 -9.66
C VAL A 38 -3.59 11.43 -9.86
N TYR A 39 -4.92 11.44 -10.05
CA TYR A 39 -5.73 10.24 -10.26
C TYR A 39 -5.73 9.75 -11.72
N GLU A 40 -5.32 10.60 -12.66
CA GLU A 40 -5.29 10.30 -14.10
C GLU A 40 -3.92 9.79 -14.57
N VAL A 41 -2.87 10.01 -13.77
CA VAL A 41 -1.51 9.57 -14.09
C VAL A 41 -1.36 8.07 -13.80
N ASP A 42 -0.96 7.31 -14.82
CA ASP A 42 -0.54 5.92 -14.69
C ASP A 42 0.90 5.85 -14.13
N TRP A 43 1.06 6.11 -12.83
CA TRP A 43 2.38 6.22 -12.18
C TRP A 43 3.27 4.99 -12.43
N ASP A 44 4.53 5.23 -12.82
CA ASP A 44 5.59 4.21 -12.85
C ASP A 44 6.31 4.11 -11.50
N VAL A 45 6.44 5.23 -10.80
CA VAL A 45 7.14 5.36 -9.53
C VAL A 45 6.37 6.28 -8.58
N ILE A 46 6.25 5.87 -7.32
CA ILE A 46 5.69 6.67 -6.23
C ILE A 46 6.68 6.63 -5.06
N LEU A 47 7.03 7.80 -4.51
CA LEU A 47 7.83 7.92 -3.29
C LEU A 47 6.96 8.48 -2.16
N VAL A 48 6.84 7.73 -1.07
CA VAL A 48 6.14 8.15 0.14
C VAL A 48 7.18 8.60 1.18
N ASP A 49 7.31 9.91 1.35
CA ASP A 49 8.31 10.51 2.26
C ASP A 49 7.72 11.21 3.50
N GLY A 50 6.44 11.60 3.48
CA GLY A 50 5.82 12.28 4.61
C GLY A 50 4.32 12.09 4.67
N PRO A 51 3.64 12.70 5.64
CA PRO A 51 4.21 13.49 6.75
C PRO A 51 4.84 12.63 7.86
N ARG A 52 5.63 13.25 8.74
CA ARG A 52 6.23 12.57 9.90
C ARG A 52 5.16 12.02 10.85
N GLY A 53 5.52 10.97 11.58
CA GLY A 53 4.63 10.17 12.42
C GLY A 53 5.15 9.91 13.83
N ASP A 54 6.10 10.71 14.32
CA ASP A 54 6.87 10.46 15.55
C ASP A 54 6.17 10.90 16.85
N TRP A 55 4.92 11.36 16.79
CA TRP A 55 4.09 11.71 17.96
C TRP A 55 2.66 11.15 17.86
N PRO A 56 1.89 11.06 18.96
CA PRO A 56 0.59 10.37 18.99
C PRO A 56 -0.46 10.91 18.02
N ASP A 57 -0.56 12.24 17.89
CA ASP A 57 -1.52 12.92 17.02
C ASP A 57 -0.93 13.24 15.64
N ALA A 58 0.23 12.65 15.31
CA ALA A 58 0.86 12.88 14.03
C ALA A 58 0.01 12.28 12.91
N PRO A 59 -0.12 12.97 11.76
CA PRO A 59 -0.81 12.41 10.60
C PRO A 59 -0.18 11.09 10.14
N GLY A 60 1.16 10.97 10.26
CA GLY A 60 1.91 9.79 9.90
C GLY A 60 1.78 9.41 8.42
N ARG A 61 2.31 8.25 8.05
CA ARG A 61 2.39 7.80 6.65
C ARG A 61 1.34 6.77 6.25
N MET A 62 0.38 6.45 7.12
CA MET A 62 -0.63 5.44 6.82
C MET A 62 -1.46 5.80 5.57
N SER A 63 -2.04 7.00 5.53
CA SER A 63 -2.87 7.44 4.40
C SER A 63 -2.08 7.59 3.09
N PRO A 64 -0.87 8.20 3.08
CA PRO A 64 0.00 8.18 1.90
C PRO A 64 0.35 6.78 1.39
N ILE A 65 0.70 5.84 2.28
CA ILE A 65 1.02 4.45 1.90
C ILE A 65 -0.21 3.76 1.28
N PHE A 66 -1.38 3.90 1.92
CA PHE A 66 -2.63 3.35 1.40
C PHE A 66 -2.94 3.93 0.00
N THR A 67 -2.90 5.26 -0.13
CA THR A 67 -3.19 5.98 -1.37
C THR A 67 -2.24 5.55 -2.49
N ALA A 68 -0.94 5.46 -2.22
CA ALA A 68 0.05 4.96 -3.18
C ALA A 68 -0.29 3.55 -3.66
N GLY A 69 -0.70 2.66 -2.74
CA GLY A 69 -1.14 1.31 -3.06
C GLY A 69 -2.38 1.24 -3.94
N VAL A 70 -3.34 2.15 -3.76
CA VAL A 70 -4.55 2.23 -4.59
C VAL A 70 -4.24 2.82 -5.96
N LEU A 71 -3.46 3.89 -6.04
CA LEU A 71 -3.04 4.51 -7.31
C LEU A 71 -2.28 3.50 -8.18
N ALA A 72 -1.32 2.78 -7.58
CA ALA A 72 -0.54 1.75 -8.28
C ALA A 72 -1.41 0.63 -8.87
N ARG A 73 -2.47 0.23 -8.16
CA ARG A 73 -3.34 -0.90 -8.55
C ARG A 73 -4.50 -0.49 -9.46
N SER A 74 -4.95 0.76 -9.37
CA SER A 74 -6.10 1.29 -10.12
C SER A 74 -5.72 1.87 -11.49
N LYS A 75 -4.44 1.81 -11.87
CA LYS A 75 -3.96 2.32 -13.15
C LYS A 75 -4.68 1.69 -14.34
N LYS A 76 -4.94 2.50 -15.36
CA LYS A 76 -5.75 2.08 -16.51
C LYS A 76 -4.89 1.49 -17.62
N SER A 77 -3.73 2.10 -17.86
CA SER A 77 -2.82 1.77 -18.97
C SER A 77 -1.35 1.88 -18.53
N GLY A 78 -0.43 1.80 -19.49
CA GLY A 78 1.01 1.97 -19.26
C GLY A 78 1.71 0.72 -18.70
N ASN A 79 2.82 0.94 -18.00
CA ASN A 79 3.64 -0.14 -17.44
C ASN A 79 2.81 -1.01 -16.47
N PRO A 80 2.78 -2.34 -16.59
CA PRO A 80 2.01 -3.18 -15.66
C PRO A 80 2.47 -3.05 -14.19
N LYS A 81 3.68 -2.54 -13.96
CA LYS A 81 4.31 -2.43 -12.64
C LYS A 81 4.48 -0.97 -12.21
N THR A 82 4.21 -0.72 -10.94
CA THR A 82 4.49 0.54 -10.25
C THR A 82 5.46 0.28 -9.12
N HIS A 83 6.55 1.05 -9.05
CA HIS A 83 7.53 1.00 -7.97
C HIS A 83 7.09 1.95 -6.87
N VAL A 84 6.86 1.43 -5.67
CA VAL A 84 6.50 2.25 -4.50
C VAL A 84 7.64 2.20 -3.49
N PHE A 85 8.23 3.36 -3.24
CA PHE A 85 9.27 3.54 -2.24
C PHE A 85 8.69 4.19 -1.00
N VAL A 86 8.94 3.62 0.17
CA VAL A 86 8.48 4.15 1.46
C VAL A 86 9.71 4.54 2.28
N HIS A 87 9.87 5.83 2.54
CA HIS A 87 10.97 6.37 3.34
C HIS A 87 10.70 6.21 4.85
N ASP A 88 11.74 6.41 5.67
CA ASP A 88 11.79 6.08 7.11
C ASP A 88 11.30 4.67 7.44
N PHE A 89 11.66 3.69 6.59
CA PHE A 89 11.21 2.30 6.72
C PHE A 89 11.79 1.56 7.95
N SER A 90 12.60 2.21 8.77
CA SER A 90 12.93 1.72 10.12
C SER A 90 11.75 1.84 11.10
N GLY A 91 10.78 2.72 10.81
CA GLY A 91 9.59 2.93 11.61
C GLY A 91 8.61 1.75 11.58
N LYS A 92 7.98 1.48 12.72
CA LYS A 92 6.99 0.40 12.86
C LYS A 92 5.74 0.66 12.02
N VAL A 93 5.36 1.93 11.86
CA VAL A 93 4.14 2.34 11.16
C VAL A 93 4.27 2.05 9.68
N GLU A 94 5.38 2.48 9.09
CA GLU A 94 5.74 2.32 7.68
C GLU A 94 5.80 0.84 7.30
N ARG A 95 6.45 0.02 8.14
CA ARG A 95 6.52 -1.44 7.91
C ARG A 95 5.16 -2.12 8.00
N VAL A 96 4.36 -1.78 9.01
CA VAL A 96 3.05 -2.40 9.20
C VAL A 96 2.10 -1.98 8.08
N CYS A 97 2.00 -0.69 7.76
CA CYS A 97 1.14 -0.18 6.70
C CYS A 97 1.62 -0.64 5.32
N GLY A 98 2.93 -0.67 5.08
CA GLY A 98 3.51 -1.18 3.83
C GLY A 98 3.17 -2.66 3.64
N ASN A 99 3.40 -3.50 4.65
CA ASN A 99 3.07 -4.92 4.56
C ASN A 99 1.57 -5.20 4.43
N GLU A 100 0.72 -4.31 4.94
CA GLU A 100 -0.72 -4.46 4.88
C GLU A 100 -1.31 -3.97 3.55
N PHE A 101 -0.98 -2.75 3.14
CA PHE A 101 -1.60 -2.12 1.98
C PHE A 101 -0.79 -2.33 0.70
N LEU A 102 0.53 -2.43 0.78
CA LEU A 102 1.40 -2.71 -0.37
C LEU A 102 1.73 -4.20 -0.51
N CYS A 103 1.44 -4.98 0.54
CA CYS A 103 1.64 -6.41 0.66
C CYS A 103 3.09 -6.84 0.82
N LYS A 104 3.35 -7.64 1.84
CA LYS A 104 4.71 -8.10 2.16
C LYS A 104 5.31 -8.91 1.01
N GLU A 105 4.51 -9.66 0.28
CA GLU A 105 4.94 -10.42 -0.90
C GLU A 105 5.47 -9.54 -2.05
N ASN A 106 5.10 -8.25 -2.07
CA ASN A 106 5.55 -7.30 -3.08
C ASN A 106 6.81 -6.53 -2.64
N LEU A 107 7.31 -6.75 -1.42
CA LEU A 107 8.52 -6.11 -0.89
C LEU A 107 9.75 -6.74 -1.54
N VAL A 108 10.46 -5.96 -2.36
CA VAL A 108 11.63 -6.41 -3.13
C VAL A 108 12.91 -6.26 -2.31
N GLU A 109 13.10 -5.07 -1.74
CA GLU A 109 14.30 -4.75 -0.99
C GLU A 109 13.97 -3.79 0.17
N THR A 110 14.75 -3.88 1.24
CA THR A 110 14.74 -2.89 2.31
C THR A 110 16.16 -2.47 2.64
N THR A 111 16.38 -1.17 2.74
CA THR A 111 17.59 -0.59 3.35
C THR A 111 17.29 -0.15 4.79
N HIS A 112 18.21 0.58 5.42
CA HIS A 112 17.98 1.13 6.75
C HIS A 112 16.80 2.12 6.80
N SER A 113 16.58 2.89 5.74
CA SER A 113 15.57 3.95 5.69
C SER A 113 14.54 3.81 4.57
N LEU A 114 14.70 2.88 3.63
CA LEU A 114 13.82 2.77 2.47
C LEU A 114 13.28 1.35 2.30
N GLY A 115 11.97 1.23 2.11
CA GLY A 115 11.32 0.00 1.66
C GLY A 115 10.90 0.13 0.19
N HIS A 116 11.25 -0.84 -0.64
CA HIS A 116 10.90 -0.84 -2.06
C HIS A 116 9.90 -1.96 -2.36
N TYR A 117 8.70 -1.57 -2.78
CA TYR A 117 7.65 -2.46 -3.24
C TYR A 117 7.46 -2.36 -4.75
N ILE A 118 7.11 -3.47 -5.39
CA ILE A 118 6.65 -3.48 -6.78
C ILE A 118 5.21 -4.00 -6.81
N LEU A 119 4.28 -3.15 -7.24
CA LEU A 119 2.87 -3.46 -7.33
C LEU A 119 2.45 -3.63 -8.79
N GLU A 120 1.58 -4.60 -9.02
CA GLU A 120 0.90 -4.80 -10.29
C GLU A 120 -0.54 -4.29 -10.23
N LYS A 121 -1.10 -3.99 -11.39
CA LYS A 121 -2.53 -3.69 -11.53
C LYS A 121 -3.37 -4.84 -10.95
N MET A 122 -4.48 -4.49 -10.31
CA MET A 122 -5.46 -5.47 -9.81
C MET A 122 -6.81 -5.30 -10.49
N GLU A 123 -7.62 -6.36 -10.45
CA GLU A 123 -8.99 -6.33 -10.96
C GLU A 123 -9.86 -5.40 -10.12
N GLU A 124 -10.79 -4.68 -10.75
CA GLU A 124 -11.66 -3.69 -10.10
C GLU A 124 -12.56 -4.32 -9.01
N SER A 125 -12.87 -5.61 -9.13
CA SER A 125 -13.64 -6.38 -8.14
C SER A 125 -12.83 -6.84 -6.92
N SER A 126 -11.53 -6.51 -6.86
CA SER A 126 -10.66 -6.94 -5.77
C SER A 126 -11.03 -6.27 -4.44
N VAL A 127 -11.29 -7.07 -3.42
CA VAL A 127 -11.61 -6.62 -2.05
C VAL A 127 -10.53 -6.97 -1.02
N LYS A 128 -9.51 -7.73 -1.44
CA LYS A 128 -8.36 -8.12 -0.61
C LYS A 128 -7.10 -7.47 -1.16
N TYR A 129 -6.31 -6.85 -0.29
CA TYR A 129 -5.05 -6.22 -0.67
C TYR A 129 -4.00 -7.24 -1.10
N CYS A 130 -3.85 -8.29 -0.28
CA CYS A 130 -2.75 -9.24 -0.36
C CYS A 130 -3.27 -10.64 -0.62
N LYS A 131 -2.45 -11.46 -1.26
CA LYS A 131 -2.76 -12.86 -1.49
C LYS A 131 -2.72 -13.58 -0.14
N ASN A 132 -3.65 -14.51 0.09
CA ASN A 132 -3.58 -15.36 1.26
C ASN A 132 -2.29 -16.19 1.17
N HIS A 133 -1.27 -15.85 1.94
CA HIS A 133 -0.22 -16.78 2.27
C HIS A 133 -0.82 -17.86 3.20
N ASN A 134 -1.38 -18.92 2.60
CA ASN A 134 -1.25 -20.21 3.28
C ASN A 134 0.26 -20.42 3.39
N HIS A 135 0.77 -20.45 4.62
CA HIS A 135 2.16 -20.79 4.92
C HIS A 135 2.49 -22.15 4.28
N SER A 136 2.93 -22.12 3.02
CA SER A 136 3.68 -23.21 2.43
C SER A 136 5.09 -23.06 3.01
N SER A 137 5.27 -23.63 4.20
CA SER A 137 6.57 -24.05 4.68
C SER A 137 7.09 -25.09 3.69
N GLY A 138 7.69 -24.61 2.61
CA GLY A 138 8.52 -25.39 1.71
C GLY A 138 9.74 -25.82 2.51
N SER A 139 9.74 -27.09 2.90
CA SER A 139 10.85 -27.83 3.46
C SER A 139 12.12 -27.56 2.64
N ALA A 140 13.10 -26.90 3.25
CA ALA A 140 14.46 -26.92 2.77
C ALA A 140 14.96 -28.37 2.88
N SER A 141 14.96 -29.09 1.76
CA SER A 141 15.70 -30.34 1.63
C SER A 141 17.18 -29.97 1.51
N SER A 142 17.89 -30.07 2.62
CA SER A 142 19.35 -30.17 2.66
C SER A 142 19.77 -31.49 2.03
N SER A 143 20.47 -31.44 0.91
CA SER A 143 21.22 -32.58 0.38
C SER A 143 22.70 -32.30 0.61
N SER A 144 23.34 -33.22 1.35
CA SER A 144 24.80 -33.35 1.46
C SER A 144 25.35 -34.14 0.28
#